data_AF-A0A652L6Y9-F1
#
_entry.id   AF-A0A652L6Y9-F1
#
_cell.length_a   1.000
_cell.length_b   1.000
_cell.length_c   1.000
_cell.angle_alpha   90.00
_cell.angle_beta   90.00
_cell.angle_gamma   90.00
#
_symmetry.space_group_name_H-M   'P 1'
#
loop_
_entity.id
_entity.type
_entity.pdbx_description
1 polymer ?
#
loop_
_entity_poly.entity_id
_entity_poly.type
_entity_poly.pdbx_seq_one_letter_code
_entity_poly.pdbx_strand_id
1 'polypeptide(L)'
;MDGRELVRSMKVFGSVQGLRAVRSAWRQRRADARGLEPRGHERARVPGPVEVAEPAPGGGVIRFARSRLRIAVSAGGTVFWGWDGAGPSPSYALAGDPPEPDPRAVLEPDTDGGWRVVSERVTVAVSRHGAVEVRTPGGVVLRRDLPPRWWEPAEGGPARWVQRSEVPADARFFGLGGRASGPRLRDGAYRLWNTDPKGGFAPGDDPLYITMPVQFVVSDAGTHLVFHDNSWDGRVTLAEGEEG
;
A
#
# COMPACT_ATOMS: atom_id res chain seq x y z
N MET A 1 4.80 -41.97 -18.65
CA MET A 1 3.57 -41.14 -18.52
C MET A 1 2.42 -42.12 -18.34
N ASP A 2 1.84 -42.17 -17.14
CA ASP A 2 0.96 -43.25 -16.70
C ASP A 2 -0.52 -42.85 -16.84
N GLY A 3 -1.32 -43.70 -17.47
CA GLY A 3 -2.71 -43.41 -17.89
C GLY A 3 -3.70 -43.18 -16.74
N ARG A 4 -3.27 -43.35 -15.48
CA ARG A 4 -4.09 -43.14 -14.28
C ARG A 4 -4.22 -41.68 -13.85
N GLU A 5 -3.34 -40.77 -14.27
CA GLU A 5 -3.48 -39.34 -13.95
C GLU A 5 -4.52 -38.62 -14.83
N LEU A 6 -4.65 -39.02 -16.10
CA LEU A 6 -5.64 -38.47 -17.03
C LEU A 6 -7.09 -38.71 -16.58
N VAL A 7 -7.36 -39.86 -15.95
CA VAL A 7 -8.72 -40.22 -15.49
C VAL A 7 -9.13 -39.43 -14.23
N ARG A 8 -8.17 -38.96 -13.42
CA ARG A 8 -8.47 -38.06 -12.29
C ARG A 8 -8.73 -36.62 -12.75
N SER A 9 -8.08 -36.17 -13.82
CA SER A 9 -8.33 -34.85 -14.42
C SER A 9 -9.73 -34.75 -15.05
N MET A 10 -10.21 -35.81 -15.73
CA MET A 10 -11.54 -35.80 -16.36
C MET A 10 -12.73 -35.92 -15.37
N LYS A 11 -12.55 -36.49 -14.17
CA LYS A 11 -13.65 -36.60 -13.19
C LYS A 11 -14.03 -35.28 -12.52
N VAL A 12 -13.12 -34.29 -12.47
CA VAL A 12 -13.41 -32.98 -11.86
C VAL A 12 -14.31 -32.13 -12.77
N PHE A 13 -14.15 -32.25 -14.10
CA PHE A 13 -14.98 -31.55 -15.09
C PHE A 13 -16.41 -32.12 -15.23
N GLY A 14 -16.66 -33.36 -14.80
CA GLY A 14 -17.98 -34.00 -14.86
C GLY A 14 -18.84 -33.88 -13.60
N SER A 15 -18.34 -33.26 -12.54
CA SER A 15 -19.06 -33.11 -11.28
C SER A 15 -19.89 -31.81 -11.24
N VAL A 16 -21.07 -31.86 -10.61
CA VAL A 16 -21.92 -30.68 -10.38
C VAL A 16 -21.17 -29.56 -9.63
N GLN A 17 -20.18 -29.92 -8.80
CA GLN A 17 -19.28 -28.98 -8.14
C GLN A 17 -18.31 -28.28 -9.11
N GLY A 18 -17.70 -29.01 -10.06
CA GLY A 18 -16.81 -28.42 -11.08
C GLY A 18 -17.52 -27.44 -12.00
N LEU A 19 -18.74 -27.76 -12.44
CA LEU A 19 -19.58 -26.85 -13.24
C LEU A 19 -20.00 -25.60 -12.46
N ARG A 20 -20.29 -25.73 -11.16
CA ARG A 20 -20.59 -24.58 -10.28
C ARG A 20 -19.35 -23.70 -10.06
N ALA A 21 -18.17 -24.30 -9.90
CA ALA A 21 -16.90 -23.59 -9.75
C ALA A 21 -16.58 -22.75 -11.00
N VAL A 22 -16.68 -23.35 -12.20
CA VAL A 22 -16.48 -22.66 -13.49
C VAL A 22 -17.50 -21.54 -13.67
N ARG A 23 -18.79 -21.79 -13.43
CA ARG A 23 -19.84 -20.78 -13.57
C ARG A 23 -19.67 -19.61 -12.60
N SER A 24 -19.22 -19.88 -11.37
CA SER A 24 -18.90 -18.83 -10.41
C SER A 24 -17.62 -18.08 -10.78
N ALA A 25 -16.60 -18.75 -11.33
CA ALA A 25 -15.34 -18.11 -11.73
C ALA A 25 -15.56 -17.19 -12.93
N TRP A 26 -16.42 -17.62 -13.85
CA TRP A 26 -16.85 -16.79 -14.97
C TRP A 26 -17.73 -15.61 -14.54
N ARG A 27 -18.58 -15.78 -13.52
CA ARG A 27 -19.33 -14.67 -12.91
C ARG A 27 -18.41 -13.65 -12.24
N GLN A 28 -17.42 -14.12 -11.48
CA GLN A 28 -16.43 -13.26 -10.83
C GLN A 28 -15.55 -12.55 -11.86
N ARG A 29 -15.02 -13.26 -12.87
CA ARG A 29 -14.31 -12.63 -14.00
C ARG A 29 -15.18 -11.60 -14.73
N ARG A 30 -16.47 -11.85 -14.90
CA ARG A 30 -17.40 -10.86 -15.49
C ARG A 30 -17.68 -9.67 -14.57
N ALA A 31 -17.72 -9.87 -13.26
CA ALA A 31 -17.85 -8.78 -12.29
C ALA A 31 -16.58 -7.93 -12.27
N ASP A 32 -15.41 -8.56 -12.20
CA ASP A 32 -14.10 -7.91 -12.26
C ASP A 32 -13.92 -7.16 -13.58
N ALA A 33 -14.27 -7.76 -14.72
CA ALA A 33 -14.17 -7.10 -16.04
C ALA A 33 -15.15 -5.93 -16.22
N ARG A 34 -16.27 -5.91 -15.49
CA ARG A 34 -17.19 -4.76 -15.45
C ARG A 34 -16.75 -3.68 -14.46
N GLY A 35 -15.99 -4.04 -13.43
CA GLY A 35 -15.45 -3.11 -12.44
C GLY A 35 -14.07 -2.52 -12.80
N LEU A 36 -13.34 -3.17 -13.71
CA LEU A 36 -12.00 -2.81 -14.17
C LEU A 36 -12.04 -2.49 -15.67
N GLU A 37 -12.81 -1.47 -16.06
CA GLU A 37 -12.94 -1.08 -17.47
C GLU A 37 -11.57 -0.75 -18.11
N PRO A 38 -11.38 -1.06 -19.41
CA PRO A 38 -10.19 -0.68 -20.15
C PRO A 38 -9.96 0.83 -20.09
N ARG A 39 -8.77 1.25 -19.66
CA ARG A 39 -8.43 2.66 -19.48
C ARG A 39 -7.97 3.29 -20.79
N GLY A 40 -8.48 4.49 -21.08
CA GLY A 40 -8.10 5.31 -22.23
C GLY A 40 -6.79 6.08 -22.02
N HIS A 41 -6.65 7.21 -22.69
CA HIS A 41 -5.48 8.09 -22.54
C HIS A 41 -5.37 8.63 -21.11
N GLU A 42 -4.15 8.58 -20.55
CA GLU A 42 -3.86 9.04 -19.18
C GLU A 42 -2.79 10.14 -19.18
N ARG A 43 -2.90 11.10 -18.26
CA ARG A 43 -1.91 12.14 -18.00
C ARG A 43 -1.13 11.84 -16.72
N ALA A 44 0.19 11.83 -16.81
CA ALA A 44 1.06 11.66 -15.65
C ALA A 44 1.12 12.94 -14.79
N ARG A 45 1.02 12.79 -13.47
CA ARG A 45 1.13 13.88 -12.50
C ARG A 45 2.03 13.47 -11.32
N VAL A 46 2.77 14.43 -10.79
CA VAL A 46 3.58 14.36 -9.56
C VAL A 46 3.35 15.63 -8.74
N PRO A 47 3.65 15.65 -7.43
CA PRO A 47 3.30 16.76 -6.54
C PRO A 47 3.74 18.15 -7.03
N GLY A 48 4.95 18.26 -7.58
CA GLY A 48 5.59 19.56 -7.84
C GLY A 48 6.34 20.06 -6.60
N PRO A 49 6.89 21.29 -6.62
CA PRO A 49 7.50 21.89 -5.43
C PRO A 49 6.44 22.29 -4.39
N VAL A 50 6.84 22.29 -3.11
CA VAL A 50 6.05 22.90 -2.02
C VAL A 50 5.83 24.39 -2.31
N GLU A 51 4.62 24.85 -2.05
CA GLU A 51 4.23 26.27 -2.13
C GLU A 51 3.99 26.86 -0.74
N VAL A 52 3.27 26.12 0.12
CA VAL A 52 2.93 26.57 1.48
C VAL A 52 2.64 25.36 2.37
N ALA A 53 2.82 25.52 3.67
CA ALA A 53 2.36 24.57 4.67
C ALA A 53 1.49 25.26 5.73
N GLU A 54 0.48 24.55 6.19
CA GLU A 54 -0.49 24.95 7.20
C GLU A 54 -0.33 24.00 8.40
N PRO A 55 0.41 24.41 9.45
CA PRO A 55 0.60 23.60 10.65
C PRO A 55 -0.71 23.39 11.42
N ALA A 56 -0.82 22.23 12.05
CA ALA A 56 -1.89 21.81 12.94
C ALA A 56 -1.32 20.88 14.03
N PRO A 57 -2.07 20.57 15.10
CA PRO A 57 -1.66 19.56 16.07
C PRO A 57 -1.26 18.24 15.39
N GLY A 58 -0.09 17.71 15.75
CA GLY A 58 0.47 16.47 15.22
C GLY A 58 0.98 16.55 13.79
N GLY A 59 0.92 17.70 13.12
CA GLY A 59 1.32 17.80 11.72
C GLY A 59 0.68 18.98 11.00
N GLY A 60 -0.07 18.70 9.94
CA GLY A 60 -0.67 19.77 9.13
C GLY A 60 -0.92 19.38 7.68
N VAL A 61 -1.10 20.39 6.83
CA VAL A 61 -1.29 20.23 5.39
C VAL A 61 -0.17 20.96 4.66
N ILE A 62 0.52 20.25 3.77
CA ILE A 62 1.51 20.82 2.85
C ILE A 62 0.88 20.90 1.46
N ARG A 63 0.83 22.09 0.89
CA ARG A 63 0.38 22.33 -0.48
C ARG A 63 1.59 22.35 -1.40
N PHE A 64 1.55 21.50 -2.41
CA PHE A 64 2.46 21.48 -3.53
C PHE A 64 1.74 22.06 -4.76
N ALA A 65 2.51 22.48 -5.76
CA ALA A 65 1.98 23.10 -6.97
C ALA A 65 0.88 22.29 -7.70
N ARG A 66 0.84 20.96 -7.51
CA ARG A 66 -0.11 20.06 -8.18
C ARG A 66 -0.74 19.01 -7.28
N SER A 67 -0.56 19.10 -5.95
CA SER A 67 -1.16 18.16 -5.00
C SER A 67 -1.17 18.72 -3.58
N ARG A 68 -1.92 18.09 -2.69
CA ARG A 68 -1.86 18.38 -1.25
C ARG A 68 -1.51 17.13 -0.44
N LEU A 69 -0.71 17.29 0.59
CA LEU A 69 -0.36 16.23 1.54
C LEU A 69 -0.87 16.61 2.92
N ARG A 70 -1.69 15.76 3.53
CA ARG A 70 -2.05 15.86 4.95
C ARG A 70 -1.16 14.92 5.74
N ILE A 71 -0.62 15.38 6.87
CA ILE A 71 0.15 14.56 7.82
C ILE A 71 -0.42 14.73 9.22
N ALA A 72 -0.49 13.63 9.96
CA ALA A 72 -0.77 13.63 11.40
C ALA A 72 0.05 12.54 12.09
N VAL A 73 0.71 12.90 13.18
CA VAL A 73 1.49 12.03 14.05
C VAL A 73 0.80 11.99 15.40
N SER A 74 0.52 10.79 15.92
CA SER A 74 -0.03 10.60 17.27
C SER A 74 1.08 10.50 18.31
N ALA A 75 0.74 10.73 19.59
CA ALA A 75 1.71 10.60 20.69
C ALA A 75 2.27 9.18 20.82
N GLY A 76 1.52 8.17 20.34
CA GLY A 76 1.95 6.77 20.29
C GLY A 76 2.91 6.42 19.14
N GLY A 77 3.23 7.38 18.26
CA GLY A 77 4.10 7.15 17.10
C GLY A 77 3.38 6.63 15.85
N THR A 78 2.05 6.61 15.83
CA THR A 78 1.29 6.32 14.60
C THR A 78 1.38 7.52 13.68
N VAL A 79 1.70 7.29 12.40
CA VAL A 79 1.73 8.32 11.38
C VAL A 79 0.65 8.05 10.35
N PHE A 80 -0.19 9.04 10.10
CA PHE A 80 -1.06 9.10 8.94
C PHE A 80 -0.50 10.10 7.93
N TRP A 81 -0.48 9.73 6.65
CA TRP A 81 -0.41 10.70 5.57
C TRP A 81 -1.32 10.36 4.41
N GLY A 82 -1.92 11.38 3.82
CA GLY A 82 -2.89 11.25 2.75
C GLY A 82 -2.70 12.31 1.68
N TRP A 83 -2.73 11.89 0.42
CA TRP A 83 -2.62 12.79 -0.73
C TRP A 83 -3.99 13.19 -1.25
N ASP A 84 -4.09 14.42 -1.79
CA ASP A 84 -5.25 14.95 -2.49
C ASP A 84 -6.58 14.93 -1.73
N GLY A 85 -6.50 14.96 -0.40
CA GLY A 85 -7.65 15.00 0.48
C GLY A 85 -8.09 13.65 1.01
N ALA A 86 -7.32 12.60 0.72
CA ALA A 86 -7.42 11.36 1.50
C ALA A 86 -7.24 11.71 2.99
N GLY A 87 -8.27 11.41 3.77
CA GLY A 87 -8.29 11.57 5.22
C GLY A 87 -8.15 10.22 5.92
N PRO A 88 -7.90 10.21 7.24
CA PRO A 88 -7.82 8.98 8.03
C PRO A 88 -9.19 8.33 8.27
N SER A 89 -10.28 9.06 7.97
CA SER A 89 -11.66 8.59 8.06
C SER A 89 -12.47 9.05 6.85
N PRO A 90 -13.47 8.25 6.39
CA PRO A 90 -13.76 6.89 6.86
C PRO A 90 -12.70 5.89 6.37
N SER A 91 -12.34 4.94 7.24
CA SER A 91 -11.51 3.79 6.90
C SER A 91 -12.36 2.53 6.90
N TYR A 92 -12.12 1.61 5.97
CA TYR A 92 -12.83 0.32 5.96
C TYR A 92 -12.28 -0.68 6.98
N ALA A 93 -11.09 -0.40 7.56
CA ALA A 93 -10.37 -1.35 8.41
C ALA A 93 -10.16 -0.87 9.84
N LEU A 94 -10.24 0.44 10.11
CA LEU A 94 -10.15 0.94 11.48
C LEU A 94 -11.44 0.63 12.24
N ALA A 95 -11.31 -0.03 13.39
CA ALA A 95 -12.45 -0.41 14.24
C ALA A 95 -13.07 0.77 15.00
N GLY A 96 -12.42 1.93 14.99
CA GLY A 96 -12.86 3.16 15.65
C GLY A 96 -12.16 4.37 15.05
N ASP A 97 -12.18 5.48 15.78
CA ASP A 97 -11.55 6.71 15.34
C ASP A 97 -10.02 6.55 15.19
N PRO A 98 -9.41 7.25 14.22
CA PRO A 98 -7.97 7.26 14.08
C PRO A 98 -7.32 7.85 15.35
N PRO A 99 -6.11 7.40 15.72
CA PRO A 99 -5.41 7.93 16.89
C PRO A 99 -5.32 9.46 16.86
N GLU A 100 -5.60 10.10 17.99
CA GLU A 100 -5.57 11.56 18.10
C GLU A 100 -4.16 12.09 17.76
N PRO A 101 -4.06 13.18 16.97
CA PRO A 101 -2.80 13.84 16.70
C PRO A 101 -2.15 14.35 18.00
N ASP A 102 -0.82 14.23 18.10
CA ASP A 102 -0.05 14.71 19.24
C ASP A 102 -0.06 16.24 19.29
N PRO A 103 -0.67 16.88 20.31
CA PRO A 103 -0.71 18.33 20.41
C PRO A 103 0.67 18.97 20.62
N ARG A 104 1.68 18.18 20.98
CA ARG A 104 3.06 18.63 21.20
C ARG A 104 3.89 18.62 19.92
N ALA A 105 3.52 17.80 18.95
CA ALA A 105 4.19 17.74 17.66
C ALA A 105 3.57 18.76 16.70
N VAL A 106 4.41 19.53 16.02
CA VAL A 106 3.99 20.57 15.08
C VAL A 106 4.78 20.41 13.78
N LEU A 107 4.14 20.75 12.66
CA LEU A 107 4.81 20.84 11.38
C LEU A 107 5.66 22.13 11.31
N GLU A 108 6.97 21.95 11.15
CA GLU A 108 7.96 23.03 11.09
C GLU A 108 8.82 22.94 9.83
N PRO A 109 9.41 24.05 9.36
CA PRO A 109 10.35 24.02 8.23
C PRO A 109 11.56 23.12 8.51
N ASP A 110 12.07 22.48 7.46
CA ASP A 110 13.27 21.64 7.49
C ASP A 110 14.29 22.08 6.42
N THR A 111 15.42 21.39 6.32
CA THR A 111 16.46 21.65 5.32
C THR A 111 15.94 21.53 3.88
N ASP A 112 16.63 22.18 2.94
CA ASP A 112 16.37 22.10 1.49
C ASP A 112 14.94 22.47 1.06
N GLY A 113 14.27 23.32 1.85
CA GLY A 113 12.88 23.73 1.60
C GLY A 113 11.86 22.62 1.87
N GLY A 114 12.26 21.61 2.67
CA GLY A 114 11.38 20.61 3.23
C GLY A 114 10.65 21.09 4.48
N TRP A 115 9.90 20.17 5.06
CA TRP A 115 9.14 20.34 6.29
C TRP A 115 9.27 19.09 7.12
N ARG A 116 9.06 19.17 8.43
CA ARG A 116 9.07 17.99 9.29
C ARG A 116 8.10 18.11 10.45
N VAL A 117 7.73 16.96 10.99
CA VAL A 117 7.02 16.82 12.26
C VAL A 117 7.90 16.01 13.17
N VAL A 118 8.27 16.56 14.32
CA VAL A 118 9.07 15.88 15.34
C VAL A 118 8.15 15.55 16.52
N SER A 119 8.03 14.26 16.84
CA SER A 119 7.40 13.79 18.07
C SER A 119 8.40 13.00 18.92
N GLU A 120 8.01 12.64 20.14
CA GLU A 120 8.83 11.81 21.04
C GLU A 120 9.18 10.44 20.41
N ARG A 121 8.28 9.88 19.59
CA ARG A 121 8.37 8.50 19.08
C ARG A 121 8.81 8.39 17.63
N VAL A 122 8.63 9.44 16.83
CA VAL A 122 8.90 9.40 15.39
C VAL A 122 9.17 10.80 14.86
N THR A 123 10.05 10.90 13.87
CA THR A 123 10.18 12.11 13.05
C THR A 123 9.70 11.80 11.64
N VAL A 124 8.83 12.66 11.11
CA VAL A 124 8.37 12.58 9.72
C VAL A 124 8.93 13.78 8.97
N ALA A 125 9.80 13.56 7.99
CA ALA A 125 10.33 14.60 7.13
C ALA A 125 9.67 14.55 5.75
N VAL A 126 9.43 15.72 5.16
CA VAL A 126 8.83 15.88 3.84
C VAL A 126 9.73 16.76 3.01
N SER A 127 10.27 16.22 1.93
CA SER A 127 11.10 16.98 1.00
C SER A 127 10.30 18.04 0.24
N ARG A 128 11.00 19.01 -0.32
CA ARG A 128 10.45 20.03 -1.24
C ARG A 128 9.60 19.46 -2.38
N HIS A 129 9.81 18.21 -2.79
CA HIS A 129 9.10 17.59 -3.91
C HIS A 129 8.14 16.46 -3.52
N GLY A 130 7.91 16.26 -2.21
CA GLY A 130 6.87 15.35 -1.72
C GLY A 130 7.35 13.93 -1.42
N ALA A 131 8.66 13.69 -1.34
CA ALA A 131 9.16 12.49 -0.67
C ALA A 131 8.89 12.60 0.84
N VAL A 132 8.46 11.51 1.48
CA VAL A 132 8.14 11.42 2.92
C VAL A 132 9.08 10.41 3.56
N GLU A 133 9.82 10.82 4.58
CA GLU A 133 10.72 9.96 5.35
C GLU A 133 10.20 9.78 6.77
N VAL A 134 10.16 8.54 7.24
CA VAL A 134 9.83 8.19 8.61
C VAL A 134 11.11 7.75 9.31
N ARG A 135 11.46 8.42 10.39
CA ARG A 135 12.71 8.21 11.14
C ARG A 135 12.43 7.86 12.59
N THR A 136 13.30 7.05 13.17
CA THR A 136 13.33 6.79 14.62
C THR A 136 13.61 8.09 15.39
N PRO A 137 13.39 8.14 16.71
CA PRO A 137 13.79 9.28 17.54
C PRO A 137 15.30 9.58 17.46
N GLY A 138 16.13 8.57 17.19
CA GLY A 138 17.57 8.71 16.96
C GLY A 138 17.94 9.21 15.56
N GLY A 139 16.98 9.51 14.69
CA GLY A 139 17.20 10.02 13.35
C GLY A 139 17.48 8.98 12.27
N VAL A 140 17.42 7.68 12.60
CA VAL A 140 17.65 6.60 11.63
C VAL A 140 16.41 6.43 10.75
N VAL A 141 16.60 6.35 9.42
CA VAL A 141 15.49 6.19 8.46
C VAL A 141 14.93 4.76 8.52
N LEU A 142 13.63 4.65 8.82
CA LEU A 142 12.88 3.38 8.76
C LEU A 142 12.28 3.14 7.38
N ARG A 143 11.84 4.22 6.72
CA ARG A 143 11.15 4.18 5.44
C ARG A 143 11.22 5.53 4.76
N ARG A 144 11.42 5.51 3.44
CA ARG A 144 11.40 6.67 2.56
C ARG A 144 10.46 6.44 1.39
N ASP A 145 9.35 7.15 1.40
CA ASP A 145 8.38 7.16 0.32
C ASP A 145 8.76 8.25 -0.68
N LEU A 146 9.11 7.87 -1.91
CA LEU A 146 9.39 8.83 -2.98
C LEU A 146 8.12 9.62 -3.37
N PRO A 147 8.23 10.75 -4.09
CA PRO A 147 7.04 11.47 -4.52
C PRO A 147 6.10 10.55 -5.31
N PRO A 148 4.81 10.47 -4.94
CA PRO A 148 3.85 9.63 -5.64
C PRO A 148 3.69 10.05 -7.11
N ARG A 149 3.26 9.10 -7.93
CA ARG A 149 2.93 9.34 -9.33
C ARG A 149 1.49 8.93 -9.57
N TRP A 150 0.73 9.82 -10.22
CA TRP A 150 -0.64 9.55 -10.65
C TRP A 150 -0.72 9.49 -12.16
N TRP A 151 -1.67 8.70 -12.65
CA TRP A 151 -2.12 8.71 -14.04
C TRP A 151 -3.62 9.01 -14.05
N GLU A 152 -3.95 10.23 -14.45
CA GLU A 152 -5.30 10.77 -14.48
C GLU A 152 -5.94 10.49 -15.85
N PRO A 153 -7.12 9.87 -15.93
CA PRO A 153 -7.81 9.68 -17.20
C PRO A 153 -8.14 11.02 -17.87
N ALA A 154 -7.97 11.11 -19.20
CA ALA A 154 -8.26 12.34 -19.95
C ALA A 154 -9.75 12.75 -19.88
N GLU A 155 -10.64 11.76 -19.86
CA GLU A 155 -12.10 11.95 -19.76
C GLU A 155 -12.58 12.18 -18.31
N GLY A 156 -11.66 12.29 -17.35
CA GLY A 156 -11.95 12.35 -15.93
C GLY A 156 -12.23 10.97 -15.30
N GLY A 157 -12.30 10.94 -13.96
CA GLY A 157 -12.46 9.72 -13.19
C GLY A 157 -11.30 9.44 -12.22
N PRO A 158 -11.34 8.31 -11.51
CA PRO A 158 -10.33 7.99 -10.50
C PRO A 158 -8.97 7.70 -11.13
N ALA A 159 -7.95 8.42 -10.67
CA ALA A 159 -6.57 8.19 -11.07
C ALA A 159 -6.02 6.91 -10.46
N ARG A 160 -5.23 6.14 -11.22
CA ARG A 160 -4.33 5.15 -10.63
C ARG A 160 -3.08 5.85 -10.12
N TRP A 161 -2.46 5.27 -9.10
CA TRP A 161 -1.24 5.83 -8.51
C TRP A 161 -0.22 4.75 -8.20
N VAL A 162 1.04 5.18 -8.07
CA VAL A 162 2.15 4.37 -7.58
C VAL A 162 2.86 5.15 -6.48
N GLN A 163 3.09 4.46 -5.36
CA GLN A 163 4.01 4.87 -4.31
C GLN A 163 5.21 3.93 -4.36
N ARG A 164 6.41 4.49 -4.49
CA ARG A 164 7.66 3.73 -4.33
C ARG A 164 8.25 4.04 -2.97
N SER A 165 8.73 3.00 -2.31
CA SER A 165 9.24 3.07 -0.94
C SER A 165 10.60 2.41 -0.87
N GLU A 166 11.52 3.07 -0.18
CA GLU A 166 12.85 2.60 0.12
C GLU A 166 12.90 2.31 1.63
N VAL A 167 13.47 1.17 2.00
CA VAL A 167 13.67 0.71 3.38
C VAL A 167 15.13 0.27 3.54
N PRO A 168 15.64 0.07 4.76
CA PRO A 168 16.98 -0.47 4.99
C PRO A 168 17.23 -1.76 4.19
N ALA A 169 18.48 -1.97 3.74
CA ALA A 169 18.83 -3.08 2.84
C ALA A 169 18.62 -4.46 3.48
N ASP A 170 18.75 -4.55 4.79
CA ASP A 170 18.54 -5.74 5.62
C ASP A 170 17.06 -6.04 5.88
N ALA A 171 16.15 -5.16 5.45
CA ALA A 171 14.73 -5.26 5.72
C ALA A 171 14.11 -6.58 5.23
N ARG A 172 13.19 -7.11 6.03
CA ARG A 172 12.41 -8.33 5.77
C ARG A 172 10.93 -8.02 5.85
N PHE A 173 10.17 -8.59 4.92
CA PHE A 173 8.77 -8.24 4.69
C PHE A 173 7.82 -9.37 5.11
N PHE A 174 6.71 -9.01 5.74
CA PHE A 174 5.67 -9.93 6.18
C PHE A 174 4.28 -9.31 5.96
N GLY A 175 3.23 -10.14 5.99
CA GLY A 175 1.84 -9.69 5.92
C GLY A 175 1.23 -9.86 4.52
N LEU A 176 0.56 -8.83 4.04
CA LEU A 176 -0.28 -8.80 2.84
C LEU A 176 -1.48 -9.78 2.86
N GLY A 177 -1.83 -10.36 4.00
CA GLY A 177 -2.91 -11.35 4.15
C GLY A 177 -2.43 -12.79 4.08
N GLY A 178 -3.33 -13.72 3.77
CA GLY A 178 -3.00 -15.15 3.65
C GLY A 178 -2.28 -15.41 2.34
N ARG A 179 -0.94 -15.48 2.35
CA ARG A 179 -0.12 -15.76 1.15
C ARG A 179 0.36 -17.21 1.17
N ALA A 180 0.32 -17.89 0.02
CA ALA A 180 0.77 -19.28 -0.12
C ALA A 180 2.28 -19.46 0.05
N SER A 181 3.06 -18.37 -0.05
CA SER A 181 4.53 -18.38 0.09
C SER A 181 5.03 -18.54 1.54
N GLY A 182 4.12 -18.63 2.51
CA GLY A 182 4.46 -18.59 3.93
C GLY A 182 4.54 -17.17 4.49
N PRO A 183 4.92 -17.00 5.77
CA PRO A 183 4.81 -15.72 6.48
C PRO A 183 5.76 -14.65 5.95
N ARG A 184 6.97 -15.03 5.53
CA ARG A 184 7.95 -14.10 4.93
C ARG A 184 7.64 -13.91 3.45
N LEU A 185 7.49 -12.65 3.05
CA LEU A 185 7.37 -12.24 1.66
C LEU A 185 8.78 -12.10 1.07
N ARG A 186 8.93 -12.59 -0.16
CA ARG A 186 10.19 -12.56 -0.92
C ARG A 186 10.03 -11.60 -2.10
N ASP A 187 11.10 -11.44 -2.87
CA ASP A 187 11.05 -10.75 -4.15
C ASP A 187 9.89 -11.27 -5.00
N GLY A 188 9.09 -10.34 -5.51
CA GLY A 188 7.93 -10.71 -6.29
C GLY A 188 6.83 -9.66 -6.31
N ALA A 189 5.76 -10.02 -7.01
CA ALA A 189 4.56 -9.21 -7.14
C ALA A 189 3.38 -9.88 -6.45
N TYR A 190 2.74 -9.16 -5.54
CA TYR A 190 1.60 -9.60 -4.75
C TYR A 190 0.38 -8.77 -5.15
N ARG A 191 -0.67 -9.43 -5.65
CA ARG A 191 -1.90 -8.72 -6.02
C ARG A 191 -2.75 -8.49 -4.77
N LEU A 192 -3.34 -7.32 -4.67
CA LEU A 192 -4.26 -6.94 -3.59
C LEU A 192 -5.71 -7.11 -4.05
N TRP A 193 -6.14 -8.36 -4.25
CA TRP A 193 -7.49 -8.66 -4.73
C TRP A 193 -7.96 -10.03 -4.22
N ASN A 194 -9.05 -10.05 -3.45
CA ASN A 194 -9.59 -11.31 -2.92
C ASN A 194 -10.06 -12.21 -4.07
N THR A 195 -9.42 -13.39 -4.19
CA THR A 195 -9.72 -14.37 -5.23
C THR A 195 -9.98 -15.73 -4.59
N ASP A 196 -11.03 -16.42 -5.04
CA ASP A 196 -11.26 -17.83 -4.70
C ASP A 196 -10.56 -18.70 -5.75
N PRO A 197 -9.43 -19.36 -5.42
CA PRO A 197 -8.72 -20.24 -6.35
C PRO A 197 -9.49 -21.53 -6.69
N LYS A 198 -10.61 -21.83 -6.01
CA LYS A 198 -11.53 -22.96 -6.28
C LYS A 198 -10.83 -24.32 -6.36
N GLY A 199 -10.29 -24.74 -5.22
CA GLY A 199 -9.64 -26.03 -5.03
C GLY A 199 -8.73 -25.99 -3.80
N GLY A 200 -7.72 -26.87 -3.76
CA GLY A 200 -6.53 -26.63 -2.95
C GLY A 200 -5.63 -25.61 -3.65
N PHE A 201 -4.82 -24.88 -2.89
CA PHE A 201 -3.78 -24.00 -3.43
C PHE A 201 -2.41 -24.64 -3.24
N ALA A 202 -1.51 -24.42 -4.19
CA ALA A 202 -0.11 -24.83 -4.12
C ALA A 202 0.76 -23.69 -3.53
N PRO A 203 1.96 -24.01 -3.02
CA PRO A 203 2.95 -22.98 -2.70
C PRO A 203 3.19 -22.07 -3.91
N GLY A 204 3.02 -20.77 -3.73
CA GLY A 204 3.18 -19.75 -4.78
C GLY A 204 1.89 -19.29 -5.46
N ASP A 205 0.74 -19.91 -5.19
CA ASP A 205 -0.55 -19.41 -5.70
C ASP A 205 -0.92 -18.07 -5.04
N ASP A 206 -1.15 -17.04 -5.87
CA ASP A 206 -1.52 -15.69 -5.45
C ASP A 206 -2.43 -15.01 -6.50
N PRO A 207 -3.44 -14.21 -6.09
CA PRO A 207 -3.91 -13.95 -4.74
C PRO A 207 -4.88 -15.01 -4.20
N LEU A 208 -5.00 -15.10 -2.87
CA LEU A 208 -5.90 -16.03 -2.17
C LEU A 208 -7.15 -15.33 -1.61
N TYR A 209 -7.92 -16.07 -0.80
CA TYR A 209 -9.21 -15.66 -0.24
C TYR A 209 -9.17 -14.35 0.57
N ILE A 210 -8.06 -14.11 1.28
CA ILE A 210 -7.91 -12.98 2.20
C ILE A 210 -6.64 -12.20 1.85
N THR A 211 -6.83 -11.08 1.16
CA THR A 211 -5.84 -10.01 1.04
C THR A 211 -6.07 -9.00 2.17
N MET A 212 -5.01 -8.63 2.88
CA MET A 212 -5.01 -7.48 3.77
C MET A 212 -3.88 -6.56 3.33
N PRO A 213 -4.09 -5.29 2.96
CA PRO A 213 -3.02 -4.41 2.51
C PRO A 213 -2.21 -3.84 3.69
N VAL A 214 -1.78 -4.74 4.57
CA VAL A 214 -0.95 -4.50 5.74
C VAL A 214 0.39 -5.16 5.52
N GLN A 215 1.47 -4.39 5.55
CA GLN A 215 2.83 -4.87 5.46
C GLN A 215 3.55 -4.62 6.78
N PHE A 216 4.27 -5.63 7.26
CA PHE A 216 5.15 -5.51 8.42
C PHE A 216 6.61 -5.63 7.94
N VAL A 217 7.43 -4.65 8.30
CA VAL A 217 8.82 -4.53 7.86
C VAL A 217 9.72 -4.58 9.09
N VAL A 218 10.66 -5.50 9.09
CA VAL A 218 11.64 -5.71 10.17
C VAL A 218 13.04 -5.46 9.63
N SER A 219 13.80 -4.60 10.30
CA SER A 219 15.21 -4.30 10.02
C SER A 219 15.93 -3.96 11.32
N ASP A 220 17.25 -3.90 11.28
CA ASP A 220 18.12 -3.45 12.37
C ASP A 220 17.84 -2.00 12.77
N ALA A 221 17.47 -1.14 11.79
CA ALA A 221 17.05 0.23 12.05
C ALA A 221 15.76 0.30 12.88
N GLY A 222 14.94 -0.75 12.83
CA GLY A 222 13.68 -0.85 13.57
C GLY A 222 12.61 -1.62 12.82
N THR A 223 11.44 -1.69 13.45
CA THR A 223 10.27 -2.42 12.95
C THR A 223 9.10 -1.47 12.77
N HIS A 224 8.40 -1.57 11.65
CA HIS A 224 7.21 -0.76 11.40
C HIS A 224 6.13 -1.54 10.62
N LEU A 225 4.89 -1.07 10.75
CA LEU A 225 3.73 -1.59 10.04
C LEU A 225 3.18 -0.48 9.13
N VAL A 226 2.91 -0.83 7.87
CA VAL A 226 2.26 0.04 6.90
C VAL A 226 0.91 -0.57 6.55
N PHE A 227 -0.15 0.21 6.68
CA PHE A 227 -1.48 -0.13 6.18
C PHE A 227 -1.84 0.80 5.03
N HIS A 228 -2.05 0.24 3.83
CA HIS A 228 -2.59 0.99 2.72
C HIS A 228 -4.11 0.96 2.80
N ASP A 229 -4.71 2.07 3.24
CA ASP A 229 -6.16 2.22 3.33
C ASP A 229 -6.79 2.44 1.95
N ASN A 230 -6.76 1.37 1.15
CA ASN A 230 -7.27 1.34 -0.21
C ASN A 230 -7.92 -0.02 -0.47
N SER A 231 -9.18 -0.01 -0.90
CA SER A 231 -9.98 -1.20 -1.19
C SER A 231 -10.02 -1.57 -2.68
N TRP A 232 -9.36 -0.79 -3.54
CA TRP A 232 -9.29 -1.04 -4.97
C TRP A 232 -8.26 -2.10 -5.31
N ASP A 233 -8.41 -2.71 -6.49
CA ASP A 233 -7.40 -3.63 -7.04
C ASP A 233 -6.05 -2.93 -7.14
N GLY A 234 -5.03 -3.58 -6.60
CA GLY A 234 -3.69 -3.05 -6.50
C GLY A 234 -2.64 -4.16 -6.59
N ARG A 235 -1.37 -3.74 -6.62
CA ARG A 235 -0.24 -4.65 -6.63
C ARG A 235 0.89 -4.06 -5.80
N VAL A 236 1.48 -4.89 -4.95
CA VAL A 236 2.74 -4.59 -4.25
C VAL A 236 3.84 -5.36 -4.96
N THR A 237 4.92 -4.68 -5.34
CA THR A 237 6.13 -5.34 -5.87
C THR A 237 7.24 -5.14 -4.85
N LEU A 238 7.86 -6.23 -4.42
CA LEU A 238 8.94 -6.25 -3.44
C LEU A 238 10.26 -6.61 -4.10
N ALA A 239 11.31 -5.95 -3.63
CA ALA A 239 12.70 -6.28 -3.89
C ALA A 239 13.45 -6.15 -2.55
N GLU A 240 14.01 -7.26 -2.07
CA GLU A 240 14.89 -7.34 -0.92
C GLU A 240 16.23 -6.68 -1.29
N GLY A 241 16.80 -5.95 -0.34
CA GLY A 241 18.15 -5.42 -0.47
C GLY A 241 19.20 -6.49 -0.16
N GLU A 242 20.43 -6.23 -0.60
CA GLU A 242 21.62 -6.96 -0.19
C GLU A 242 22.46 -6.06 0.71
N GLU A 243 22.96 -6.61 1.81
CA GLU A 243 23.98 -5.96 2.63
C GLU A 243 25.36 -6.23 2.01
N GLY A 244 26.14 -5.18 1.70
CA GLY A 244 27.45 -5.33 1.06
C GLY A 244 28.03 -4.02 0.56
#